data_AF-A0A965LN66-F1
#
_entry.id   AF-A0A965LN66-F1
#
_cell.length_a   1.000
_cell.length_b   1.000
_cell.length_c   1.000
_cell.angle_alpha   90.00
_cell.angle_beta   90.00
_cell.angle_gamma   90.00
#
_symmetry.space_group_name_H-M   'P 1'
#
loop_
_entity.id
_entity.type
_entity.pdbx_description
1 polymer ?
#
loop_
_entity_poly.entity_id
_entity_poly.type
_entity_poly.pdbx_seq_one_letter_code
_entity_poly.pdbx_strand_id
1 'polypeptide(L)' 'TWQHKMWDDDWTAVTADGTRTAQFEHMVLVTETGVDVLTGGVGAVSGFSPFKK' A
#
# COMPACT_ATOMS: atom_id res chain seq x y z
N THR A 1 8.62 -11.79 -11.56
CA THR A 1 7.62 -12.85 -11.23
C THR A 1 6.75 -12.36 -10.09
N TRP A 2 5.52 -12.87 -9.92
CA TRP A 2 4.64 -12.48 -8.79
C TRP A 2 4.97 -13.21 -7.48
N GLN A 3 5.79 -14.26 -7.57
CA GLN A 3 6.18 -15.09 -6.44
C GLN A 3 7.03 -14.33 -5.44
N HIS A 4 6.81 -14.60 -4.16
CA HIS A 4 7.68 -14.18 -3.07
C HIS A 4 8.38 -15.40 -2.44
N LYS A 5 9.44 -15.12 -1.67
CA LYS A 5 10.04 -16.08 -0.72
C LYS A 5 10.14 -15.38 0.64
N MET A 6 10.01 -16.16 1.70
CA MET A 6 10.25 -15.69 3.07
C MET A 6 11.73 -15.86 3.40
N TRP A 7 12.31 -14.91 4.14
CA TRP A 7 13.58 -15.12 4.82
C TRP A 7 13.39 -15.98 6.07
N ASP A 8 14.49 -16.45 6.65
CA ASP A 8 14.51 -17.31 7.83
C ASP A 8 14.16 -16.56 9.14
N ASP A 9 13.69 -15.31 9.03
CA ASP A 9 13.24 -14.46 10.14
C ASP A 9 11.72 -14.49 10.37
N ASP A 10 11.01 -15.33 9.61
CA ASP A 10 9.55 -15.51 9.62
C ASP A 10 8.73 -14.26 9.25
N TRP A 11 9.35 -13.18 8.77
CA TRP A 11 8.67 -11.90 8.48
C TRP A 11 8.98 -11.31 7.12
N THR A 12 10.25 -11.35 6.71
CA THR A 12 10.68 -10.60 5.53
C THR A 12 10.30 -11.34 4.25
N ALA A 13 9.23 -10.87 3.60
CA ALA A 13 8.86 -11.32 2.27
C ALA A 13 9.66 -10.55 1.19
N VAL A 14 10.40 -11.27 0.35
CA VAL A 14 11.14 -10.68 -0.79
C VAL A 14 10.68 -11.25 -2.12
N THR A 15 10.86 -10.49 -3.20
CA THR A 15 10.57 -10.98 -4.56
C THR A 15 11.47 -12.18 -4.89
N ALA A 16 10.89 -13.21 -5.52
CA ALA A 16 11.64 -14.41 -5.86
C ALA A 16 12.79 -14.13 -6.86
N ASP A 17 12.67 -13.08 -7.66
CA ASP A 17 13.69 -12.62 -8.63
C ASP A 17 14.60 -11.50 -8.12
N GLY A 18 14.42 -11.02 -6.88
CA GLY A 18 15.25 -9.97 -6.27
C GLY A 18 15.07 -8.58 -6.89
N THR A 19 14.09 -8.37 -7.76
CA THR A 19 13.81 -7.06 -8.34
C THR A 19 13.08 -6.15 -7.34
N ARG A 20 13.12 -4.82 -7.58
CA ARG A 20 12.51 -3.82 -6.69
C ARG A 20 10.99 -3.93 -6.66
N THR A 21 10.43 -3.67 -5.48
CA THR A 21 8.98 -3.56 -5.23
C THR A 21 8.65 -2.25 -4.51
N ALA A 22 7.38 -1.84 -4.54
CA ALA A 22 6.83 -0.71 -3.79
C ALA A 22 5.41 -1.06 -3.31
N GLN A 23 4.99 -0.47 -2.20
CA GLN A 23 3.65 -0.65 -1.60
C GLN A 23 3.08 0.70 -1.17
N PHE A 24 1.76 0.84 -1.29
CA PHE A 24 0.97 1.88 -0.65
C PHE A 24 -0.24 1.21 0.02
N GLU A 25 -0.76 1.81 1.09
CA GLU A 25 -1.90 1.28 1.83
C GLU A 25 -2.85 2.40 2.26
N HIS A 26 -4.15 2.14 2.15
CA HIS A 26 -5.19 2.96 2.75
C HIS A 26 -6.22 2.07 3.44
N MET A 27 -6.70 2.54 4.60
CA MET A 27 -7.92 2.01 5.21
C MET A 27 -9.11 2.75 4.61
N VAL A 28 -10.11 2.02 4.15
CA VAL A 28 -11.28 2.58 3.48
C VAL A 28 -12.57 2.16 4.16
N LEU A 29 -13.55 3.06 4.21
CA LEU A 29 -14.91 2.83 4.65
C LEU A 29 -15.84 2.93 3.44
N VAL A 30 -16.61 1.87 3.18
CA VAL A 30 -17.67 1.91 2.16
C VAL A 30 -18.88 2.65 2.71
N THR A 31 -19.38 3.61 1.96
CA THR A 31 -20.58 4.40 2.30
C THR A 31 -21.69 4.10 1.30
N GLU A 32 -22.91 4.57 1.56
CA GLU A 32 -24.05 4.36 0.66
C GLU A 32 -23.77 4.88 -0.76
N THR A 33 -23.02 5.98 -0.88
CA THR A 33 -22.77 6.66 -2.16
C THR A 33 -21.33 6.53 -2.65
N GLY A 34 -20.45 5.80 -1.95
CA GLY A 34 -19.05 5.69 -2.35
C GLY A 34 -18.11 5.14 -1.29
N VAL A 35 -16.97 5.81 -1.11
CA VAL A 35 -15.89 5.38 -0.23
C VAL A 35 -15.23 6.58 0.46
N ASP A 36 -14.98 6.43 1.76
CA ASP A 36 -14.16 7.36 2.54
C ASP A 36 -12.78 6.75 2.79
N VAL A 37 -11.72 7.52 2.54
CA VAL A 37 -10.33 7.11 2.77
C VAL A 37 -9.91 7.58 4.16
N LEU A 38 -9.94 6.68 5.14
CA LEU A 38 -9.74 7.02 6.56
C LEU A 38 -8.29 7.41 6.92
N THR A 39 -7.32 6.98 6.12
CA THR A 39 -5.89 7.28 6.32
C THR A 39 -5.34 8.30 5.30
N GLY A 40 -6.22 9.04 4.62
CA GLY A 40 -5.87 10.12 3.70
C GLY A 40 -6.28 11.51 4.22
N GLY A 41 -6.15 12.55 3.39
CA GLY A 41 -6.63 13.90 3.69
C GLY A 41 -5.69 14.76 4.54
N VAL A 42 -6.22 15.86 5.07
CA VAL A 42 -5.44 16.87 5.81
C VAL A 42 -4.82 16.25 7.05
N GLY A 43 -3.49 16.32 7.15
CA GLY A 43 -2.71 15.75 8.27
C GLY A 43 -2.14 14.37 8.00
N ALA A 44 -2.55 13.67 6.94
CA ALA A 44 -1.90 12.43 6.52
C ALA A 44 -0.55 12.70 5.83
N VAL A 45 0.41 11.80 5.99
CA VAL A 45 1.77 11.89 5.41
C VAL A 45 1.71 12.00 3.87
N SER A 46 0.73 11.36 3.24
CA SER A 46 0.37 11.56 1.83
C SER A 46 -1.11 11.93 1.70
N GLY A 47 -1.47 13.12 2.18
CA GLY A 47 -2.86 13.58 2.21
C GLY A 47 -3.58 13.65 0.86
N PHE A 48 -2.82 13.72 -0.24
CA PHE A 48 -3.35 13.76 -1.60
C PHE A 48 -2.56 12.83 -2.53
N SER A 49 -3.22 12.36 -3.58
CA SER A 49 -2.58 11.53 -4.61
C SER A 49 -1.39 12.29 -5.22
N PRO A 50 -0.17 11.72 -5.19
CA PRO A 50 1.01 12.34 -5.80
C PRO A 50 0.94 12.34 -7.34
N PHE A 51 -0.08 11.71 -7.92
CA PHE A 51 -0.25 11.54 -9.37
C PHE A 51 -1.40 12.35 -9.97
N LYS A 52 -2.15 13.11 -9.17
CA LYS A 52 -3.05 14.13 -9.72
C LYS A 52 -2.22 15.36 -10.09
N LYS A 53 -2.06 15.60 -11.40
CA LYS A 53 -1.70 16.93 -11.93
C LYS A 53 -2.81 17.92 -11.64
#